data_AF-A0A7Y1F402-F1
#
_entry.id   AF-A0A7Y1F402-F1
#
_cell.length_a   1.000
_cell.length_b   1.000
_cell.length_c   1.000
_cell.angle_alpha   90.00
_cell.angle_beta   90.00
_cell.angle_gamma   90.00
#
_symmetry.space_group_name_H-M   'P 1'
#
loop_
_entity.id
_entity.type
_entity.pdbx_description
1 polymer ?
#
loop_
_entity_poly.entity_id
_entity_poly.type
_entity_poly.pdbx_seq_one_letter_code
_entity_poly.pdbx_strand_id
1 'polypeptide(L)'
;NAEQTVPYDLPENATQSGMKSRSSKGGTPANFNEIRMEDKKGLEQLYIHAERNQDIVVEVDESHSVGHDRNKSIGHNETVTIGNNRLRIVKQEDILSVGQRKTDSISQSYVIEVGENLRLVCGESILELNASGQINLTGVQISFYASGDAEFNTGGVLHLNNGGGPGATPDGQGIKASIDANIKAAFPAPKSS
;
A
#
# COMPACT_ATOMS: atom_id res chain seq x y z
N ASN A 1 -20.34 32.01 27.64
CA ASN A 1 -21.41 33.03 27.83
C ASN A 1 -22.04 33.29 26.44
N ALA A 2 -22.93 34.26 26.27
CA ALA A 2 -23.62 34.45 24.99
C ALA A 2 -22.70 34.85 23.82
N GLU A 3 -21.58 35.52 24.11
CA GLU A 3 -20.58 35.93 23.10
C GLU A 3 -19.47 34.88 22.93
N GLN A 4 -19.03 34.27 24.02
CA GLN A 4 -18.10 33.16 24.08
C GLN A 4 -18.90 31.87 24.20
N THR A 5 -19.46 31.42 23.07
CA THR A 5 -20.30 30.22 23.00
C THR A 5 -19.51 28.97 23.32
N VAL A 6 -20.22 27.89 23.62
CA VAL A 6 -19.62 26.57 23.80
C VAL A 6 -19.03 26.06 22.47
N PRO A 7 -17.97 25.21 22.48
CA PRO A 7 -17.34 24.69 21.26
C PRO A 7 -18.23 23.77 20.40
N TYR A 8 -19.25 23.17 21.01
CA TYR A 8 -20.17 22.21 20.38
C TYR A 8 -21.60 22.68 20.63
N ASP A 9 -22.42 22.74 19.58
CA ASP A 9 -23.77 23.32 19.67
C ASP A 9 -24.66 22.51 20.61
N LEU A 10 -25.28 23.20 21.57
CA LEU A 10 -26.20 22.63 22.55
C LEU A 10 -27.66 23.01 22.23
N PRO A 11 -28.63 22.13 22.50
CA PRO A 11 -28.51 20.85 23.22
C PRO A 11 -28.17 19.63 22.34
N GLU A 12 -28.07 19.80 21.02
CA GLU A 12 -27.95 18.67 20.08
C GLU A 12 -26.72 17.79 20.33
N ASN A 13 -25.57 18.40 20.66
CA ASN A 13 -24.31 17.70 20.91
C ASN A 13 -24.01 17.54 22.41
N ALA A 14 -25.05 17.33 23.22
CA ALA A 14 -24.91 17.20 24.67
C ALA A 14 -24.02 16.01 25.13
N THR A 15 -23.77 15.04 24.25
CA THR A 15 -22.89 13.88 24.49
C THR A 15 -21.43 14.09 24.06
N GLN A 16 -21.10 15.25 23.49
CA GLN A 16 -19.73 15.58 23.10
C GLN A 16 -19.00 16.31 24.22
N SER A 17 -17.73 15.93 24.42
CA SER A 17 -16.83 16.60 25.33
C SER A 17 -15.43 16.68 24.74
N GLY A 18 -14.62 17.65 25.18
CA GLY A 18 -13.27 17.80 24.63
C GLY A 18 -12.62 19.14 24.90
N MET A 19 -11.45 19.31 24.28
CA MET A 19 -10.71 20.56 24.26
C MET A 19 -10.49 21.00 22.83
N LYS A 20 -10.92 22.22 22.51
CA LYS A 20 -10.74 22.85 21.20
C LYS A 20 -10.04 24.20 21.39
N SER A 21 -8.87 24.34 20.76
CA SER A 21 -8.08 25.57 20.79
C SER A 21 -8.43 26.50 19.62
N ARG A 22 -7.76 27.65 19.54
CA ARG A 22 -7.79 28.55 18.38
C ARG A 22 -6.39 29.07 18.12
N SER A 23 -5.94 29.01 16.87
CA SER A 23 -4.66 29.61 16.49
C SER A 23 -4.61 31.09 16.87
N SER A 24 -3.46 31.54 17.37
CA SER A 24 -3.27 32.91 17.85
C SER A 24 -1.95 33.48 17.33
N LYS A 25 -1.87 34.77 16.97
CA LYS A 25 -3.00 35.71 16.79
C LYS A 25 -3.70 35.48 15.44
N GLY A 26 -4.93 35.97 15.30
CA GLY A 26 -5.64 36.04 14.01
C GLY A 26 -6.26 34.73 13.50
N GLY A 27 -6.44 33.72 14.35
CA GLY A 27 -7.08 32.47 13.94
C GLY A 27 -8.55 32.64 13.56
N THR A 28 -8.95 32.04 12.45
CA THR A 28 -10.35 31.95 12.00
C THR A 28 -11.04 30.71 12.60
N PRO A 29 -12.38 30.55 12.45
CA PRO A 29 -13.10 29.33 12.85
C PRO A 29 -12.46 28.00 12.41
N ALA A 30 -11.77 27.99 11.26
CA ALA A 30 -11.13 26.81 10.72
C ALA A 30 -9.78 26.47 11.38
N ASN A 31 -9.12 27.40 12.07
CA ASN A 31 -7.75 27.20 12.56
C ASN A 31 -7.72 26.73 14.02
N PHE A 32 -7.61 25.44 14.27
CA PHE A 32 -7.66 24.90 15.63
C PHE A 32 -6.95 23.55 15.79
N ASN A 33 -6.47 23.28 17.00
CA ASN A 33 -6.18 21.91 17.44
C ASN A 33 -7.33 21.43 18.33
N GLU A 34 -7.73 20.17 18.20
CA GLU A 34 -8.86 19.58 18.91
C GLU A 34 -8.57 18.15 19.36
N ILE A 35 -9.02 17.82 20.57
CA ILE A 35 -9.25 16.45 21.02
C ILE A 35 -10.71 16.40 21.50
N ARG A 36 -11.54 15.58 20.85
CA ARG A 36 -12.96 15.42 21.15
C ARG A 36 -13.33 13.96 21.36
N MET A 37 -14.14 13.70 22.38
CA MET A 37 -14.80 12.44 22.67
C MET A 37 -16.30 12.58 22.44
N GLU A 38 -16.89 11.63 21.71
CA GLU A 38 -18.33 11.47 21.51
C GLU A 38 -18.80 10.20 22.24
N ASP A 39 -19.74 10.36 23.17
CA ASP A 39 -20.28 9.27 24.01
C ASP A 39 -21.70 8.83 23.58
N LYS A 40 -22.18 9.28 22.42
CA LYS A 40 -23.44 8.80 21.85
C LYS A 40 -23.35 7.32 21.52
N LYS A 41 -24.12 6.52 22.25
CA LYS A 41 -24.14 5.05 22.16
C LYS A 41 -24.26 4.56 20.71
N GLY A 42 -23.32 3.72 20.28
CA GLY A 42 -23.24 3.13 18.94
C GLY A 42 -22.66 4.06 17.86
N LEU A 43 -22.24 5.27 18.24
CA LEU A 43 -21.63 6.28 17.38
C LEU A 43 -20.41 6.92 18.07
N GLU A 44 -19.80 6.20 19.01
CA GLU A 44 -18.68 6.69 19.81
C GLU A 44 -17.48 7.03 18.94
N GLN A 45 -16.79 8.13 19.25
CA GLN A 45 -15.64 8.60 18.46
C GLN A 45 -14.62 9.33 19.33
N LEU A 46 -13.34 9.03 19.09
CA LEU A 46 -12.23 9.92 19.44
C LEU A 46 -11.77 10.65 18.17
N TYR A 47 -11.77 11.97 18.20
CA TYR A 47 -11.28 12.82 17.12
C TYR A 47 -10.07 13.62 17.59
N ILE A 48 -8.98 13.53 16.84
CA ILE A 48 -7.75 14.30 17.07
C ILE A 48 -7.47 15.11 15.81
N HIS A 49 -7.39 16.42 15.94
CA HIS A 49 -7.04 17.35 14.87
C HIS A 49 -5.84 18.18 15.26
N ALA A 50 -4.81 18.16 14.42
CA ALA A 50 -3.68 19.06 14.49
C ALA A 50 -3.74 20.02 13.29
N GLU A 51 -3.76 21.32 13.54
CA GLU A 51 -3.86 22.35 12.48
C GLU A 51 -2.66 22.34 11.53
N ARG A 52 -1.48 21.94 12.04
CA ARG A 52 -0.22 22.06 11.31
C ARG A 52 0.61 20.79 11.38
N ASN A 53 1.28 20.57 12.50
CA ASN A 53 2.18 19.43 12.71
C ASN A 53 1.66 18.59 13.89
N GLN A 54 1.79 17.28 13.78
CA GLN A 54 1.58 16.35 14.88
C GLN A 54 2.83 15.49 15.03
N ASP A 55 3.54 15.68 16.14
CA ASP A 55 4.70 14.87 16.49
C ASP A 55 4.29 13.89 17.59
N ILE A 56 4.64 12.62 17.44
CA ILE A 56 4.43 11.57 18.43
C ILE A 56 5.79 10.96 18.74
N VAL A 57 6.20 11.03 20.00
CA VAL A 57 7.47 10.46 20.50
C VAL A 57 7.15 9.49 21.61
N VAL A 58 7.66 8.26 21.51
CA VAL A 58 7.52 7.21 22.50
C VAL A 58 8.90 6.66 22.78
N GLU A 59 9.35 6.74 24.04
CA GLU A 59 10.73 6.45 24.44
C GLU A 59 11.06 4.95 24.51
N VAL A 60 10.04 4.09 24.52
CA VAL A 60 10.20 2.65 24.69
C VAL A 60 9.38 1.89 23.65
N ASP A 61 8.09 1.63 23.92
CA ASP A 61 7.25 0.78 23.09
C ASP A 61 5.94 1.49 22.71
N GLU A 62 5.59 1.46 21.42
CA GLU A 62 4.26 1.84 20.92
C GLU A 62 3.51 0.57 20.48
N SER A 63 2.23 0.50 20.85
CA SER A 63 1.33 -0.57 20.42
C SER A 63 0.05 0.03 19.86
N HIS A 64 -0.38 -0.47 18.71
CA HIS A 64 -1.61 -0.04 18.06
C HIS A 64 -2.48 -1.25 17.73
N SER A 65 -3.68 -1.32 18.30
CA SER A 65 -4.66 -2.36 18.00
C SER A 65 -5.94 -1.73 17.47
N VAL A 66 -6.40 -2.20 16.31
CA VAL A 66 -7.64 -1.76 15.66
C VAL A 66 -8.55 -2.98 15.53
N GLY A 67 -9.76 -2.90 16.09
CA GLY A 67 -10.69 -4.05 16.11
C GLY A 67 -11.40 -4.33 14.78
N HIS A 68 -11.38 -3.36 13.86
CA HIS A 68 -11.95 -3.49 12.52
C HIS A 68 -10.94 -2.91 11.50
N ASP A 69 -11.30 -1.87 10.74
CA ASP A 69 -10.47 -1.37 9.65
C ASP A 69 -9.62 -0.16 10.05
N ARG A 70 -8.43 -0.05 9.44
CA ARG A 70 -7.59 1.14 9.47
C ARG A 70 -7.44 1.70 8.05
N ASN A 71 -7.87 2.93 7.84
CA ASN A 71 -7.58 3.69 6.63
C ASN A 71 -6.51 4.77 6.94
N LYS A 72 -5.47 4.86 6.12
CA LYS A 72 -4.41 5.86 6.22
C LYS A 72 -4.20 6.50 4.85
N SER A 73 -4.28 7.83 4.79
CA SER A 73 -3.99 8.60 3.58
C SER A 73 -2.94 9.65 3.87
N ILE A 74 -1.94 9.76 2.98
CA ILE A 74 -0.86 10.73 3.05
C ILE A 74 -0.91 11.53 1.75
N GLY A 75 -1.09 12.84 1.84
CA GLY A 75 -1.24 13.70 0.65
C GLY A 75 0.05 13.97 -0.11
N HIS A 76 1.21 13.58 0.45
CA HIS A 76 2.52 13.78 -0.16
C HIS A 76 3.44 12.58 0.10
N ASN A 77 4.49 12.73 0.90
CA ASN A 77 5.51 11.69 1.09
C ASN A 77 5.39 10.99 2.46
N GLU A 78 5.62 9.68 2.47
CA GLU A 78 5.84 8.88 3.67
C GLU A 78 7.29 8.36 3.69
N THR A 79 7.94 8.40 4.84
CA THR A 79 9.25 7.78 5.08
C THR A 79 9.17 6.95 6.36
N VAL A 80 9.64 5.71 6.28
CA VAL A 80 9.64 4.77 7.41
C VAL A 80 11.04 4.20 7.56
N THR A 81 11.64 4.37 8.73
CA THR A 81 12.95 3.84 9.08
C THR A 81 12.80 2.93 10.29
N ILE A 82 13.30 1.70 10.17
CA ILE A 82 13.28 0.70 11.25
C ILE A 82 14.73 0.34 11.53
N GLY A 83 15.19 0.54 12.77
CA GLY A 83 16.59 0.37 13.14
C GLY A 83 17.07 -1.08 13.25
N ASN A 84 16.15 -2.04 13.24
CA ASN A 84 16.45 -3.47 13.30
C ASN A 84 15.52 -4.25 12.35
N ASN A 85 14.58 -5.05 12.86
CA ASN A 85 13.76 -5.95 12.05
C ASN A 85 12.34 -5.41 11.78
N ARG A 86 11.82 -5.68 10.58
CA ARG A 86 10.41 -5.45 10.21
C ARG A 86 9.73 -6.77 9.86
N LEU A 87 8.62 -7.09 10.53
CA LEU A 87 7.74 -8.21 10.18
C LEU A 87 6.36 -7.68 9.80
N ARG A 88 5.81 -8.18 8.70
CA ARG A 88 4.43 -7.92 8.27
C ARG A 88 3.77 -9.26 7.96
N ILE A 89 2.66 -9.56 8.63
CA ILE A 89 1.86 -10.76 8.38
C ILE A 89 0.47 -10.30 7.97
N VAL A 90 0.00 -10.78 6.81
CA VAL A 90 -1.34 -10.51 6.28
C VAL A 90 -2.05 -11.86 6.12
N LYS A 91 -3.24 -12.00 6.71
CA LYS A 91 -3.96 -13.28 6.76
C LYS A 91 -4.60 -13.68 5.43
N GLN A 92 -4.94 -12.68 4.62
CA GLN A 92 -5.59 -12.85 3.32
C GLN A 92 -4.72 -12.19 2.25
N GLU A 93 -5.24 -11.19 1.54
CA GLU A 93 -4.58 -10.60 0.38
C GLU A 93 -3.69 -9.42 0.75
N ASP A 94 -2.54 -9.31 0.06
CA ASP A 94 -1.65 -8.15 0.10
C ASP A 94 -1.50 -7.58 -1.31
N ILE A 95 -1.95 -6.34 -1.52
CA ILE A 95 -1.99 -5.69 -2.83
C ILE A 95 -1.17 -4.40 -2.77
N LEU A 96 -0.24 -4.27 -3.72
CA LEU A 96 0.59 -3.07 -3.89
C LEU A 96 0.45 -2.52 -5.31
N SER A 97 0.06 -1.25 -5.41
CA SER A 97 -0.02 -0.51 -6.67
C SER A 97 0.91 0.69 -6.62
N VAL A 98 1.81 0.82 -7.61
CA VAL A 98 2.83 1.89 -7.64
C VAL A 98 2.73 2.64 -8.97
N GLY A 99 2.46 3.95 -8.90
CA GLY A 99 2.17 4.78 -10.08
C GLY A 99 3.31 4.97 -11.05
N GLN A 100 4.55 4.78 -10.58
CA GLN A 100 5.75 5.03 -11.36
C GLN A 100 6.75 3.90 -11.13
N ARG A 101 7.80 4.12 -10.35
CA ARG A 101 8.89 3.16 -10.14
C ARG A 101 8.83 2.54 -8.75
N LYS A 102 8.95 1.22 -8.67
CA LYS A 102 9.30 0.47 -7.45
C LYS A 102 10.78 0.09 -7.52
N THR A 103 11.49 0.21 -6.39
CA THR A 103 12.89 -0.20 -6.28
C THR A 103 13.11 -0.88 -4.94
N ASP A 104 13.59 -2.12 -4.98
CA ASP A 104 14.00 -2.88 -3.81
C ASP A 104 15.53 -3.06 -3.88
N SER A 105 16.25 -2.74 -2.81
CA SER A 105 17.71 -2.91 -2.72
C SER A 105 18.04 -3.67 -1.45
N ILE A 106 18.52 -4.90 -1.63
CA ILE A 106 18.83 -5.84 -0.55
C ILE A 106 20.32 -6.17 -0.65
N SER A 107 21.07 -5.98 0.44
CA SER A 107 22.54 -6.17 0.45
C SER A 107 22.99 -7.63 0.55
N GLN A 108 22.11 -8.51 1.03
CA GLN A 108 22.40 -9.94 1.20
C GLN A 108 21.45 -10.76 0.31
N SER A 109 20.36 -11.29 0.86
CA SER A 109 19.45 -12.21 0.15
C SER A 109 18.03 -11.66 0.02
N TYR A 110 17.47 -11.71 -1.18
CA TYR A 110 16.03 -11.48 -1.41
C TYR A 110 15.36 -12.80 -1.80
N VAL A 111 14.52 -13.33 -0.90
CA VAL A 111 13.81 -14.60 -1.09
C VAL A 111 12.33 -14.33 -1.33
N ILE A 112 11.76 -14.95 -2.35
CA ILE A 112 10.34 -14.92 -2.68
C ILE A 112 9.86 -16.37 -2.73
N GLU A 113 9.07 -16.77 -1.73
CA GLU A 113 8.46 -18.10 -1.64
C GLU A 113 6.97 -18.00 -1.96
N VAL A 114 6.50 -18.83 -2.90
CA VAL A 114 5.09 -18.88 -3.31
C VAL A 114 4.65 -20.34 -3.40
N GLY A 115 3.51 -20.66 -2.79
CA GLY A 115 3.03 -22.04 -2.68
C GLY A 115 2.32 -22.58 -3.94
N GLU A 116 1.80 -21.69 -4.80
CA GLU A 116 1.00 -22.10 -5.98
C GLU A 116 1.64 -21.65 -7.29
N ASN A 117 1.73 -20.34 -7.52
CA ASN A 117 2.18 -19.77 -8.79
C ASN A 117 2.87 -18.41 -8.59
N LEU A 118 4.11 -18.27 -9.08
CA LEU A 118 4.82 -16.99 -9.15
C LEU A 118 4.87 -16.50 -10.60
N ARG A 119 4.31 -15.32 -10.86
CA ARG A 119 4.27 -14.70 -12.18
C ARG A 119 4.94 -13.33 -12.20
N LEU A 120 5.78 -13.10 -13.20
CA LEU A 120 6.29 -11.78 -13.57
C LEU A 120 5.79 -11.46 -14.97
N VAL A 121 4.89 -10.48 -15.09
CA VAL A 121 4.24 -10.12 -16.37
C VAL A 121 4.54 -8.66 -16.72
N CYS A 122 5.14 -8.45 -17.89
CA CYS A 122 5.45 -7.13 -18.44
C CYS A 122 5.09 -7.10 -19.93
N GLY A 123 3.88 -6.62 -20.26
CA GLY A 123 3.34 -6.74 -21.61
C GLY A 123 3.35 -8.19 -22.09
N GLU A 124 4.05 -8.46 -23.19
CA GLU A 124 4.18 -9.79 -23.79
C GLU A 124 5.33 -10.64 -23.21
N SER A 125 6.12 -10.09 -22.27
CA SER A 125 7.20 -10.82 -21.59
C SER A 125 6.71 -11.41 -20.27
N ILE A 126 6.80 -12.73 -20.13
CA ILE A 126 6.25 -13.47 -18.97
C ILE A 126 7.26 -14.51 -18.47
N LEU A 127 7.49 -14.51 -17.16
CA LEU A 127 8.05 -15.63 -16.43
C LEU A 127 6.98 -16.18 -15.49
N GLU A 128 6.72 -17.49 -15.54
CA GLU A 128 5.79 -18.17 -14.67
C GLU A 128 6.42 -19.43 -14.07
N LEU A 129 6.41 -19.52 -12.74
CA LEU A 129 6.84 -20.70 -11.97
C LEU A 129 5.61 -21.32 -11.32
N ASN A 130 5.40 -22.61 -11.54
CA ASN A 130 4.25 -23.34 -11.00
C ASN A 130 4.69 -24.34 -9.92
N ALA A 131 3.83 -24.59 -8.93
CA ALA A 131 4.05 -25.60 -7.89
C ALA A 131 4.26 -27.02 -8.44
N SER A 132 3.82 -27.30 -9.68
CA SER A 132 4.09 -28.55 -10.40
C SER A 132 5.55 -28.72 -10.84
N GLY A 133 6.39 -27.68 -10.70
CA GLY A 133 7.75 -27.62 -11.24
C GLY A 133 7.82 -27.17 -12.71
N GLN A 134 6.68 -26.90 -13.35
CA GLN A 134 6.65 -26.33 -14.70
C GLN A 134 7.10 -24.85 -14.67
N ILE A 135 8.05 -24.51 -15.53
CA ILE A 135 8.54 -23.14 -15.75
C ILE A 135 8.19 -22.74 -17.18
N ASN A 136 7.46 -21.63 -17.33
CA ASN A 136 7.14 -21.04 -18.62
C ASN A 136 7.87 -19.71 -18.79
N LEU A 137 8.52 -19.52 -19.93
CA LEU A 137 9.15 -18.27 -20.34
C LEU A 137 8.63 -17.88 -21.72
N THR A 138 7.82 -16.82 -21.79
CA THR A 138 7.20 -16.34 -23.03
C THR A 138 7.70 -14.94 -23.35
N GLY A 139 7.97 -14.67 -24.64
CA GLY A 139 8.30 -13.33 -25.12
C GLY A 139 8.47 -13.28 -26.65
N VAL A 140 8.52 -12.07 -27.21
CA VAL A 140 8.74 -11.83 -28.65
C VAL A 140 10.14 -12.25 -29.10
N GLN A 141 11.13 -11.97 -28.26
CA GLN A 141 12.52 -12.35 -28.46
C GLN A 141 13.11 -12.73 -27.10
N ILE A 142 13.85 -13.84 -27.07
CA ILE A 142 14.58 -14.29 -25.89
C ILE A 142 16.03 -14.47 -26.29
N SER A 143 16.92 -13.75 -25.60
CA SER A 143 18.36 -13.79 -25.85
C SER A 143 19.07 -14.36 -24.63
N PHE A 144 19.91 -15.37 -24.82
CA PHE A 144 20.77 -15.93 -23.78
C PHE A 144 22.23 -15.62 -24.13
N TYR A 145 22.99 -15.10 -23.17
CA TYR A 145 24.40 -14.81 -23.31
C TYR A 145 25.15 -15.29 -22.07
N ALA A 146 26.20 -16.07 -22.27
CA ALA A 146 27.13 -16.51 -21.23
C ALA A 146 28.55 -16.12 -21.66
N SER A 147 29.33 -15.53 -20.74
CA SER A 147 30.75 -15.27 -20.96
C SER A 147 31.63 -16.51 -20.72
N GLY A 148 31.08 -17.52 -20.03
CA GLY A 148 31.63 -18.87 -19.91
C GLY A 148 30.70 -19.89 -20.58
N ASP A 149 30.58 -21.08 -20.00
CA ASP A 149 29.74 -22.14 -20.55
C ASP A 149 28.24 -21.90 -20.32
N ALA A 150 27.43 -22.41 -21.24
CA ALA A 150 25.97 -22.51 -21.09
C ALA A 150 25.56 -23.99 -21.25
N GLU A 151 24.90 -24.55 -20.24
CA GLU A 151 24.48 -25.94 -20.22
C GLU A 151 22.95 -26.06 -20.15
N PHE A 152 22.39 -26.96 -20.97
CA PHE A 152 20.95 -27.27 -21.00
C PHE A 152 20.75 -28.77 -20.83
N ASN A 153 20.72 -29.22 -19.58
CA ASN A 153 20.58 -30.62 -19.22
C ASN A 153 19.12 -30.95 -18.87
N THR A 154 18.63 -32.09 -19.33
CA THR A 154 17.33 -32.62 -18.92
C THR A 154 17.47 -34.08 -18.55
N GLY A 155 16.69 -34.56 -17.58
CA GLY A 155 16.57 -36.00 -17.31
C GLY A 155 15.76 -36.76 -18.37
N GLY A 156 15.18 -36.04 -19.34
CA GLY A 156 14.36 -36.58 -20.42
C GLY A 156 14.88 -36.12 -21.79
N VAL A 157 13.99 -35.60 -22.63
CA VAL A 157 14.32 -35.13 -23.99
C VAL A 157 14.34 -33.61 -24.04
N LEU A 158 15.40 -33.03 -24.61
CA LEU A 158 15.44 -31.62 -24.98
C LEU A 158 14.87 -31.44 -26.39
N HIS A 159 13.75 -30.73 -26.49
CA HIS A 159 13.14 -30.37 -27.77
C HIS A 159 13.55 -28.95 -28.19
N LEU A 160 13.96 -28.79 -29.45
CA LEU A 160 14.21 -27.49 -30.09
C LEU A 160 13.27 -27.35 -31.28
N ASN A 161 12.37 -26.37 -31.22
CA ASN A 161 11.36 -26.10 -32.25
C ASN A 161 10.41 -27.27 -32.55
N ASN A 162 10.00 -28.03 -31.53
CA ASN A 162 9.08 -29.17 -31.68
C ASN A 162 7.59 -28.77 -31.84
N GLY A 163 7.30 -27.49 -32.14
CA GLY A 163 5.92 -27.01 -32.33
C GLY A 163 5.02 -27.16 -31.10
N GLY A 164 5.60 -27.15 -29.89
CA GLY A 164 4.85 -27.25 -28.63
C GLY A 164 3.77 -26.17 -28.48
N GLY A 165 2.80 -26.45 -27.62
CA GLY A 165 1.67 -25.56 -27.32
C GLY A 165 2.09 -24.18 -26.79
N PRO A 166 1.13 -23.24 -26.68
CA PRO A 166 1.42 -21.86 -26.30
C PRO A 166 2.05 -21.83 -24.89
N GLY A 167 3.06 -20.97 -24.72
CA GLY A 167 3.62 -20.65 -23.40
C GLY A 167 2.60 -19.88 -22.53
N ALA A 168 3.03 -19.42 -21.36
CA ALA A 168 2.20 -18.60 -20.48
C ALA A 168 1.67 -17.35 -21.20
N THR A 169 0.42 -16.98 -20.93
CA THR A 169 -0.28 -15.81 -21.50
C THR A 169 -0.40 -14.67 -20.48
N PRO A 170 -0.51 -13.40 -20.90
CA PRO A 170 -0.56 -12.28 -19.94
C PRO A 170 -1.83 -12.26 -19.08
N ASP A 171 -2.91 -12.90 -19.52
CA ASP A 171 -4.21 -12.97 -18.83
C ASP A 171 -4.74 -11.58 -18.40
N GLY A 172 -4.52 -10.58 -19.26
CA GLY A 172 -4.90 -9.18 -19.02
C GLY A 172 -3.97 -8.40 -18.07
N GLN A 173 -2.91 -9.03 -17.55
CA GLN A 173 -1.93 -8.42 -16.67
C GLN A 173 -0.79 -7.74 -17.45
N GLY A 174 0.02 -6.93 -16.78
CA GLY A 174 1.18 -6.26 -17.37
C GLY A 174 0.85 -5.16 -18.39
N ILE A 175 -0.42 -4.77 -18.52
CA ILE A 175 -0.86 -3.69 -19.41
C ILE A 175 -0.72 -2.34 -18.70
N LYS A 176 0.23 -1.52 -19.14
CA LYS A 176 0.55 -0.22 -18.51
C LYS A 176 -0.68 0.67 -18.33
N ALA A 177 -1.50 0.83 -19.38
CA ALA A 177 -2.67 1.70 -19.34
C ALA A 177 -3.69 1.27 -18.26
N SER A 178 -3.91 -0.04 -18.10
CA SER A 178 -4.79 -0.59 -17.07
C SER A 178 -4.23 -0.36 -15.66
N ILE A 179 -2.92 -0.54 -15.47
CA ILE A 179 -2.24 -0.28 -14.20
C ILE A 179 -2.34 1.20 -13.82
N ASP A 180 -2.01 2.11 -14.75
CA ASP A 180 -2.10 3.55 -14.53
C ASP A 180 -3.53 3.99 -14.18
N ALA A 181 -4.53 3.43 -14.87
CA ALA A 181 -5.94 3.75 -14.62
C ALA A 181 -6.38 3.33 -13.21
N ASN A 182 -6.01 2.13 -12.76
CA ASN A 182 -6.31 1.64 -11.41
C ASN A 182 -5.67 2.54 -10.33
N ILE A 183 -4.45 3.02 -10.59
CA ILE A 183 -3.74 3.90 -9.66
C ILE A 183 -4.40 5.27 -9.61
N LYS A 184 -4.74 5.85 -10.76
CA LYS A 184 -5.46 7.13 -10.83
C LYS A 184 -6.82 7.05 -10.12
N ALA A 185 -7.51 5.91 -10.21
CA ALA A 185 -8.77 5.70 -9.51
C ALA A 185 -8.63 5.72 -7.97
N ALA A 186 -7.46 5.35 -7.44
CA ALA A 186 -7.17 5.40 -6.00
C ALA A 186 -6.93 6.84 -5.48
N PHE A 187 -6.64 7.79 -6.37
CA PHE A 187 -6.40 9.21 -6.05
C PHE A 187 -7.34 10.12 -6.87
N PRO A 188 -8.66 10.09 -6.60
CA PRO A 188 -9.60 10.92 -7.35
C PRO A 188 -9.30 12.41 -7.12
N ALA A 189 -9.51 13.22 -8.16
CA ALA A 189 -9.45 14.66 -8.01
C ALA A 189 -10.46 15.12 -6.95
N PRO A 190 -10.13 16.14 -6.13
CA PRO A 190 -11.09 16.70 -5.22
C PRO A 190 -12.34 17.12 -6.01
N LYS A 191 -13.52 16.77 -5.49
CA LYS A 191 -14.78 17.26 -6.08
C LYS A 191 -14.70 18.79 -6.09
N SER A 192 -14.87 19.41 -7.26
CA SER A 192 -15.00 20.86 -7.36
C SER A 192 -16.15 21.28 -6.45
N SER A 193 -15.83 22.10 -5.45
CA SER A 193 -16.79 22.79 -4.59
C SER A 193 -17.62 23.79 -5.40
#